data_AF-A0A2V5V218-F1
#
_entry.id   AF-A0A2V5V218-F1
#
_cell.length_a   1.000
_cell.length_b   1.000
_cell.length_c   1.000
_cell.angle_alpha   90.00
_cell.angle_beta   90.00
_cell.angle_gamma   90.00
#
_symmetry.space_group_name_H-M   'P 1'
#
loop_
_entity.id
_entity.type
_entity.pdbx_description
1 polymer ?
#
loop_
_entity_poly.entity_id
_entity_poly.type
_entity_poly.pdbx_seq_one_letter_code
_entity_poly.pdbx_strand_id
1 'polypeptide(L)'
;RAESELNRRNGFDVIGMTNLPEAKLAREAEIAFAVMAMITDYDCWKVEEEAVSAQTVLGHVMANAQTAKRLLIDVIPRIPTEPDWPEHFALDSALVTDRKLWPAATVEKLKPILGRFL
;
A
#
# COMPACT_ATOMS: atom_id res chain seq x y z
N ARG A 1 -0.54 18.39 -15.40
CA ARG A 1 -0.30 17.90 -16.78
C ARG A 1 1.18 17.64 -17.08
N ALA A 2 2.08 18.60 -16.90
CA ALA A 2 3.52 18.37 -17.09
C ALA A 2 4.06 17.20 -16.23
N GLU A 3 3.61 17.11 -14.97
CA GLU A 3 3.93 16.00 -14.06
C GLU A 3 3.35 14.65 -14.54
N SER A 4 2.11 14.65 -15.02
CA SER A 4 1.46 13.46 -15.59
C SER A 4 2.25 12.92 -16.79
N GLU A 5 2.71 13.80 -17.69
CA GLU A 5 3.58 13.44 -18.82
C GLU A 5 4.95 12.93 -18.37
N LEU A 6 5.54 13.52 -17.33
CA LEU A 6 6.79 13.03 -16.75
C LEU A 6 6.62 11.61 -16.20
N ASN A 7 5.55 11.36 -15.44
CA ASN A 7 5.26 10.03 -14.88
C ASN A 7 5.10 8.98 -15.98
N ARG A 8 4.37 9.33 -17.06
CA ARG A 8 4.22 8.45 -18.23
C ARG A 8 5.55 8.19 -18.94
N ARG A 9 6.37 9.21 -19.15
CA ARG A 9 7.71 9.07 -19.77
C ARG A 9 8.64 8.21 -18.91
N ASN A 10 8.46 8.24 -17.59
CA ASN A 10 9.18 7.39 -16.64
C ASN A 10 8.61 5.96 -16.55
N GLY A 11 7.55 5.64 -17.30
CA GLY A 11 6.95 4.31 -17.36
C GLY A 11 6.03 3.98 -16.18
N PHE A 12 5.50 4.98 -15.47
CA PHE A 12 4.52 4.74 -14.41
C PHE A 12 3.10 4.59 -14.98
N ASP A 13 2.39 3.54 -14.55
CA ASP A 13 1.07 3.19 -15.05
C ASP A 13 -0.09 3.84 -14.27
N VAL A 14 0.07 3.96 -12.95
CA VAL A 14 -0.99 4.41 -12.03
C VAL A 14 -0.42 5.42 -11.04
N ILE A 15 -1.22 6.43 -10.71
CA ILE A 15 -0.90 7.43 -9.68
C ILE A 15 -1.90 7.34 -8.52
N GLY A 16 -1.39 7.48 -7.30
CA GLY A 16 -2.17 7.50 -6.07
C GLY A 16 -1.41 8.25 -4.97
N MET A 17 -2.09 8.55 -3.86
CA MET A 17 -1.54 9.41 -2.79
C MET A 17 -1.45 8.73 -1.41
N THR A 18 -1.80 7.44 -1.30
CA THR A 18 -2.00 6.78 0.00
C THR A 18 -1.05 5.61 0.27
N ASN A 19 -0.66 4.85 -0.76
CA ASN A 19 0.12 3.61 -0.58
C ASN A 19 1.56 3.83 -0.09
N LEU A 20 2.08 5.06 -0.19
CA LEU A 20 3.35 5.45 0.42
C LEU A 20 3.05 6.57 1.43
N PRO A 21 3.44 6.44 2.72
CA PRO A 21 4.36 5.45 3.28
C PRO A 21 3.73 4.12 3.74
N GLU A 22 2.44 3.87 3.53
CA GLU A 22 1.73 2.70 4.06
C GLU A 22 2.43 1.36 3.78
N ALA A 23 2.87 1.12 2.53
CA ALA A 23 3.59 -0.10 2.16
C ALA A 23 4.93 -0.27 2.89
N LYS A 24 5.62 0.85 3.20
CA LYS A 24 6.88 0.80 3.98
C LYS A 24 6.61 0.43 5.43
N LEU A 25 5.58 1.05 6.03
CA LEU A 25 5.18 0.77 7.40
C LEU A 25 4.67 -0.66 7.57
N ALA A 26 3.91 -1.18 6.61
CA ALA A 26 3.49 -2.58 6.61
C ALA A 26 4.69 -3.53 6.55
N ARG A 27 5.71 -3.22 5.72
CA ARG A 27 6.93 -4.01 5.67
C ARG A 27 7.73 -3.94 6.97
N GLU A 28 7.84 -2.77 7.60
CA GLU A 28 8.49 -2.61 8.91
C GLU A 28 7.74 -3.35 10.01
N ALA A 29 6.42 -3.49 9.89
CA ALA A 29 5.57 -4.25 10.80
C ALA A 29 5.51 -5.76 10.48
N GLU A 30 6.26 -6.24 9.49
CA GLU A 30 6.23 -7.64 9.02
C GLU A 30 4.84 -8.11 8.59
N ILE A 31 4.08 -7.23 7.93
CA ILE A 31 2.74 -7.50 7.39
C ILE A 31 2.82 -7.64 5.86
N ALA A 32 2.32 -8.75 5.31
CA ALA A 32 2.13 -8.89 3.86
C ALA A 32 1.16 -7.82 3.34
N PHE A 33 1.61 -7.06 2.34
CA PHE A 33 0.89 -5.91 1.81
C PHE A 33 0.76 -6.02 0.29
N ALA A 34 -0.47 -5.90 -0.19
CA ALA A 34 -0.79 -5.90 -1.61
C ALA A 34 -1.73 -4.73 -1.94
N VAL A 35 -1.63 -4.23 -3.17
CA VAL A 35 -2.42 -3.08 -3.63
C VAL A 35 -3.43 -3.53 -4.68
N MET A 36 -4.71 -3.22 -4.43
CA MET A 36 -5.77 -3.28 -5.42
C MET A 36 -6.07 -1.86 -5.90
N ALA A 37 -5.39 -1.42 -6.96
CA ALA A 37 -5.59 -0.10 -7.52
C ALA A 37 -6.86 -0.08 -8.39
N MET A 38 -7.81 0.79 -8.04
CA MET A 38 -9.08 0.94 -8.76
C MET A 38 -9.07 2.23 -9.57
N ILE A 39 -8.98 2.13 -10.89
CA ILE A 39 -8.86 3.29 -11.79
C ILE A 39 -10.16 4.11 -11.75
N THR A 40 -10.05 5.40 -11.43
CA THR A 40 -11.17 6.35 -11.39
C THR A 40 -11.21 7.27 -12.60
N ASP A 41 -10.06 7.55 -13.20
CA ASP A 41 -9.89 8.47 -14.32
C ASP A 41 -8.49 8.30 -14.92
N TYR A 42 -8.21 9.07 -15.97
CA TYR A 42 -6.93 9.07 -16.67
C TYR A 42 -6.00 10.20 -16.21
N ASP A 43 -6.11 10.71 -14.98
CA ASP A 43 -5.40 11.91 -14.56
C ASP A 43 -5.63 13.05 -15.59
N CYS A 44 -4.67 13.96 -15.78
CA CYS A 44 -4.81 15.15 -16.62
C CYS A 44 -4.03 15.08 -17.96
N TRP A 45 -3.55 13.91 -18.37
CA TRP A 45 -2.77 13.73 -19.62
C TRP A 45 -3.65 13.58 -20.87
N LYS A 46 -4.83 12.96 -20.75
CA LYS A 46 -5.71 12.71 -21.90
C LYS A 46 -6.46 14.00 -22.25
N VAL A 47 -6.21 14.52 -23.46
CA VAL A 47 -6.73 15.83 -23.92
C VAL A 47 -8.13 15.73 -24.54
N GLU A 48 -8.50 14.54 -25.03
CA GLU A 48 -9.76 14.30 -25.77
C GLU A 48 -10.96 13.95 -24.87
N GLU A 49 -10.74 13.75 -23.57
CA GLU A 49 -11.81 13.55 -22.59
C GLU A 49 -12.08 14.83 -21.80
N GLU A 50 -13.34 15.02 -21.38
CA GLU A 50 -13.71 16.11 -20.47
C GLU A 50 -12.78 16.13 -19.24
N ALA A 51 -12.39 17.33 -18.81
CA ALA A 51 -11.61 17.50 -17.60
C ALA A 51 -12.30 16.79 -16.42
N VAL A 52 -11.51 16.06 -15.63
CA VAL A 52 -11.97 15.27 -14.48
C VAL A 52 -12.97 16.07 -13.64
N SER A 53 -14.24 15.67 -13.69
CA SER A 53 -15.29 16.25 -12.85
C SER A 53 -15.42 15.46 -11.55
N ALA A 54 -15.66 16.14 -10.44
CA ALA A 54 -15.87 15.47 -9.15
C ALA A 54 -17.04 14.46 -9.20
N GLN A 55 -18.05 14.71 -10.03
CA GLN A 55 -19.20 13.84 -10.20
C GLN A 55 -18.84 12.54 -10.93
N THR A 56 -18.06 12.62 -12.01
CA THR A 56 -17.59 11.43 -12.76
C THR A 56 -16.71 10.56 -11.88
N VAL A 57 -15.77 11.16 -11.15
CA VAL A 57 -14.91 10.46 -10.19
C VAL A 57 -15.75 9.75 -9.13
N LEU A 58 -16.71 10.44 -8.53
CA LEU A 58 -17.56 9.83 -7.50
C LEU A 58 -18.36 8.63 -8.03
N GLY A 59 -18.87 8.73 -9.25
CA GLY A 59 -19.55 7.62 -9.93
C GLY A 59 -18.65 6.40 -10.11
N HIS A 60 -17.44 6.60 -10.63
CA HIS A 60 -16.46 5.52 -10.78
C HIS A 60 -16.02 4.95 -9.42
N VAL A 61 -15.82 5.79 -8.39
CA VAL A 61 -15.49 5.34 -7.03
C VAL A 61 -16.58 4.44 -6.47
N MET A 62 -17.86 4.78 -6.63
CA MET A 62 -18.96 3.94 -6.15
C MET A 62 -19.03 2.60 -6.89
N ALA A 63 -18.87 2.59 -8.21
CA ALA A 63 -18.83 1.37 -9.01
C ALA A 63 -17.63 0.48 -8.63
N ASN A 64 -16.45 1.10 -8.47
CA ASN A 64 -15.24 0.43 -8.03
C ASN A 64 -15.39 -0.16 -6.62
N ALA A 65 -16.05 0.54 -5.69
CA ALA A 65 -16.30 0.03 -4.34
C ALA A 65 -17.15 -1.25 -4.35
N GLN A 66 -18.14 -1.36 -5.23
CA GLN A 66 -18.94 -2.59 -5.37
C GLN A 66 -18.10 -3.75 -5.91
N THR A 67 -17.26 -3.49 -6.92
CA THR A 67 -16.37 -4.49 -7.49
C THR A 67 -15.31 -4.95 -6.48
N ALA A 68 -14.69 -4.01 -5.76
CA ALA A 68 -13.71 -4.30 -4.72
C ALA A 68 -14.32 -5.18 -3.61
N LYS A 69 -15.55 -4.90 -3.15
CA LYS A 69 -16.23 -5.74 -2.16
C LYS A 69 -16.41 -7.19 -2.63
N ARG A 70 -16.84 -7.39 -3.88
CA ARG A 70 -17.00 -8.74 -4.45
C ARG A 70 -15.66 -9.47 -4.54
N LEU A 71 -14.61 -8.76 -4.96
CA LEU A 71 -13.28 -9.33 -5.07
C LEU A 71 -12.70 -9.71 -3.69
N LEU A 72 -12.90 -8.86 -2.67
CA LEU A 72 -12.46 -9.15 -1.31
C LEU A 72 -13.13 -10.40 -0.73
N ILE A 73 -14.43 -10.60 -0.99
CA ILE A 73 -15.15 -11.82 -0.56
C ILE A 73 -14.53 -13.08 -1.18
N ASP A 74 -14.08 -13.02 -2.44
CA ASP A 74 -13.49 -14.17 -3.15
C ASP A 74 -12.01 -14.40 -2.78
N VAL A 75 -11.26 -13.32 -2.56
CA VAL A 75 -9.81 -13.39 -2.33
C VAL A 75 -9.47 -13.71 -0.87
N ILE A 76 -10.15 -13.10 0.11
CA ILE A 76 -9.80 -13.27 1.54
C ILE A 76 -9.74 -14.75 1.96
N PRO A 77 -10.70 -15.63 1.59
CA PRO A 77 -10.64 -17.05 1.96
C PRO A 77 -9.48 -17.82 1.32
N ARG A 78 -8.82 -17.28 0.29
CA ARG A 78 -7.68 -17.89 -0.41
C ARG A 78 -6.34 -17.45 0.18
N ILE A 79 -6.33 -16.47 1.07
CA ILE A 79 -5.12 -16.01 1.74
C ILE A 79 -4.78 -17.04 2.84
N PRO A 80 -3.54 -17.58 2.87
CA PRO A 80 -3.10 -18.48 3.93
C PRO A 80 -3.23 -17.84 5.32
N THR A 81 -3.59 -18.63 6.32
CA THR A 81 -3.70 -18.17 7.71
C THR A 81 -2.37 -18.16 8.45
N GLU A 82 -1.42 -18.95 7.98
CA GLU A 82 -0.08 -19.01 8.56
C GLU A 82 0.83 -17.97 7.89
N PRO A 83 1.52 -17.12 8.66
CA PRO A 83 2.42 -16.12 8.10
C PRO A 83 3.78 -16.73 7.76
N ASP A 84 3.91 -17.35 6.58
CA ASP A 84 5.12 -18.08 6.17
C ASP A 84 5.87 -17.47 4.97
N TRP A 85 5.49 -16.26 4.53
CA TRP A 85 6.13 -15.55 3.42
C TRP A 85 7.32 -14.69 3.86
N PRO A 86 8.29 -14.39 2.96
CA PRO A 86 9.52 -13.66 3.30
C PRO A 86 9.30 -12.29 3.99
N GLU A 87 8.24 -11.57 3.64
CA GLU A 87 7.87 -10.30 4.28
C GLU A 87 7.56 -10.40 5.78
N HIS A 88 7.11 -11.56 6.26
CA HIS A 88 6.85 -11.80 7.67
C HIS A 88 8.14 -11.97 8.49
N PHE A 89 9.29 -12.02 7.81
CA PHE A 89 10.63 -12.14 8.38
C PHE A 89 11.52 -10.95 8.00
N ALA A 90 10.92 -9.85 7.51
CA ALA A 90 11.67 -8.71 6.96
C ALA A 90 12.63 -8.04 7.96
N LEU A 91 12.35 -8.12 9.27
CA LEU A 91 13.19 -7.50 10.29
C LEU A 91 14.44 -8.31 10.63
N ASP A 92 14.49 -9.61 10.30
CA ASP A 92 15.59 -10.51 10.65
C ASP A 92 16.95 -10.00 10.16
N SER A 93 16.97 -9.35 9.00
CA SER A 93 18.18 -8.74 8.42
C SER A 93 18.18 -7.21 8.42
N ALA A 94 17.12 -6.56 8.89
CA ALA A 94 16.96 -5.10 8.82
C ALA A 94 17.29 -4.38 10.13
N LEU A 95 17.29 -5.10 11.26
CA LEU A 95 17.65 -4.55 12.57
C LEU A 95 19.18 -4.45 12.72
N VAL A 96 19.73 -3.25 12.51
CA VAL A 96 21.18 -3.01 12.59
C VAL A 96 21.66 -2.66 14.00
N THR A 97 20.82 -2.01 14.79
CA THR A 97 21.20 -1.54 16.13
C THR A 97 21.30 -2.72 17.11
N ASP A 98 22.45 -2.87 17.79
CA ASP A 98 22.61 -3.89 18.84
C ASP A 98 21.53 -3.73 19.92
N ARG A 99 20.86 -4.84 20.25
CA ARG A 99 19.77 -4.90 21.25
C ARG A 99 20.15 -4.29 22.59
N LYS A 100 21.43 -4.35 23.00
CA LYS A 100 21.91 -3.75 24.26
C LYS A 100 21.79 -2.23 24.29
N LEU A 101 21.72 -1.59 23.12
CA LEU A 101 21.62 -0.15 22.97
C LEU A 101 20.17 0.35 22.85
N TRP A 102 19.19 -0.55 22.88
CA TRP A 102 17.79 -0.18 22.68
C TRP A 102 17.22 0.51 23.93
N PRO A 103 16.76 1.78 23.83
CA PRO A 103 16.15 2.46 24.96
C PRO A 103 14.84 1.78 25.36
N ALA A 104 14.62 1.57 26.67
CA ALA A 104 13.42 0.91 27.18
C ALA A 104 12.11 1.55 26.68
N ALA A 105 12.06 2.88 26.59
CA ALA A 105 10.90 3.60 26.08
C ALA A 105 10.60 3.30 24.59
N THR A 106 11.63 3.12 23.77
CA THR A 106 11.48 2.76 22.35
C THR A 106 11.02 1.32 22.20
N VAL A 107 11.57 0.41 23.00
CA VAL A 107 11.17 -1.00 23.04
C VAL A 107 9.69 -1.14 23.37
N GLU A 108 9.21 -0.44 24.41
CA GLU A 108 7.79 -0.46 24.77
C GLU A 108 6.91 0.13 23.66
N LYS A 109 7.33 1.25 23.05
CA LYS A 109 6.58 1.87 21.93
C LYS A 109 6.47 0.95 20.72
N LEU A 110 7.53 0.22 20.39
CA LEU A 110 7.61 -0.65 19.21
C LEU A 110 7.28 -2.12 19.51
N LYS A 111 6.83 -2.43 20.72
CA LYS A 111 6.48 -3.79 21.15
C LYS A 111 5.54 -4.55 20.20
N PRO A 112 4.51 -3.94 19.58
CA PRO A 112 3.66 -4.64 18.62
C PRO A 112 4.40 -5.11 17.35
N ILE A 113 5.50 -4.45 17.00
CA ILE A 113 6.31 -4.75 15.82
C ILE A 113 7.48 -5.67 16.18
N LEU A 114 8.18 -5.37 17.28
CA LEU A 114 9.39 -6.09 17.69
C LEU A 114 9.12 -7.40 18.44
N GLY A 115 7.86 -7.84 18.56
CA GLY A 115 7.45 -8.95 19.43
C GLY A 115 8.26 -10.24 19.26
N ARG A 116 8.73 -10.56 18.04
CA ARG A 116 9.58 -11.73 17.76
C ARG A 116 11.00 -11.64 18.32
N PHE A 117 11.48 -10.43 18.60
CA PHE A 117 12.87 -10.14 19.00
C PHE A 117 13.01 -9.77 20.48
N LEU A 118 11.89 -9.57 21.19
CA LEU A 118 11.86 -9.24 22.62
C LEU A 118 11.77 -10.50 23.46
#